data_AF-A0A7S2WRC6-F1
#
_entry.id   AF-A0A7S2WRC6-F1
#
_cell.length_a   1.000
_cell.length_b   1.000
_cell.length_c   1.000
_cell.angle_alpha   90.00
_cell.angle_beta   90.00
_cell.angle_gamma   90.00
#
_symmetry.space_group_name_H-M   'P 1'
#
loop_
_entity.id
_entity.type
_entity.pdbx_description
1 polymer ?
#
loop_
_entity_poly.entity_id
_entity_poly.type
_entity_poly.pdbx_seq_one_letter_code
_entity_poly.pdbx_strand_id
1 'polypeptide(L)'
;IVNGIMHIERNHPDANSVYKEVKQQEQRKASNVYECDTPGNSSVVYKSFSSDPGVLEVCVYDGMPQLREETDHVLVRVEASTVSKMDCLIRNGRRYTREPAPLPNTPGVDFVGHVYICGAGCP
;
A
#
# COMPACT_ATOMS: atom_id res chain seq x y z
N ILE A 1 -4.69 5.94 -1.52
CA ILE A 1 -5.56 7.13 -1.71
C ILE A 1 -5.10 7.82 -2.99
N VAL A 2 -5.94 7.89 -4.03
CA VAL A 2 -5.55 8.49 -5.33
C VAL A 2 -6.06 9.93 -5.41
N ASN A 3 -5.14 10.90 -5.30
CA ASN A 3 -5.38 12.27 -5.74
C ASN A 3 -5.15 12.34 -7.26
N GLY A 4 -6.23 12.47 -8.02
CA GLY A 4 -6.20 12.79 -9.45
C GLY A 4 -6.39 14.28 -9.67
N ILE A 5 -5.40 14.94 -10.27
CA ILE A 5 -5.58 16.28 -10.85
C ILE A 5 -6.45 16.10 -12.10
N MET A 6 -7.66 16.64 -12.06
CA MET A 6 -8.60 16.64 -13.18
C MET A 6 -8.32 17.87 -14.04
N HIS A 7 -7.73 17.66 -15.22
CA HIS A 7 -7.63 18.67 -16.26
C HIS A 7 -9.04 18.79 -16.89
N ILE A 8 -9.78 19.84 -16.52
CA ILE A 8 -11.11 20.11 -17.10
C ILE A 8 -10.89 20.94 -18.36
N GLU A 9 -10.82 20.29 -19.52
CA GLU A 9 -11.15 20.97 -20.77
C GLU A 9 -12.65 21.29 -20.75
N ARG A 10 -12.97 22.59 -20.95
CA ARG A 10 -14.34 23.12 -20.92
C ARG A 10 -15.16 22.55 -22.08
N ASN A 11 -15.77 21.39 -21.89
CA ASN A 11 -16.96 20.98 -22.62
C ASN A 11 -17.98 20.53 -21.58
N HIS A 12 -18.89 21.45 -21.24
CA HIS A 12 -19.83 21.37 -20.13
C HIS A 12 -20.72 20.10 -20.20
N PRO A 13 -20.51 19.09 -19.34
CA PRO A 13 -21.51 18.07 -19.08
C PRO A 13 -22.37 18.54 -17.90
N ASP A 14 -23.65 18.14 -17.88
CA ASP A 14 -24.55 18.39 -16.76
C ASP A 14 -23.91 17.90 -15.46
N ALA A 15 -23.81 18.77 -14.44
CA ALA A 15 -23.17 18.45 -13.17
C ALA A 15 -23.76 17.19 -12.51
N ASN A 16 -25.05 16.91 -12.75
CA ASN A 16 -25.71 15.70 -12.28
C ASN A 16 -25.19 14.40 -12.92
N SER A 17 -24.68 14.47 -14.15
CA SER A 17 -24.04 13.34 -14.85
C SER A 17 -22.71 12.99 -14.20
N VAL A 18 -21.88 14.01 -13.94
CA VAL A 18 -20.57 13.85 -13.32
C VAL A 18 -20.70 13.28 -11.91
N TYR A 19 -21.65 13.77 -11.10
CA TYR A 19 -21.90 13.25 -9.76
C TYR A 19 -22.33 11.76 -9.75
N LYS A 20 -23.12 11.34 -10.74
CA LYS A 20 -23.54 9.92 -10.85
C LYS A 20 -22.39 9.01 -11.29
N GLU A 21 -21.56 9.47 -12.22
CA GLU A 21 -20.38 8.72 -12.68
C GLU A 21 -19.35 8.54 -11.56
N VAL A 22 -19.08 9.59 -10.77
CA VAL A 22 -18.17 9.50 -9.62
C VAL A 22 -18.68 8.49 -8.59
N LYS A 23 -19.97 8.53 -8.23
CA LYS A 23 -20.56 7.54 -7.30
C LYS A 23 -20.55 6.11 -7.83
N GLN A 24 -20.79 5.90 -9.13
CA GLN A 24 -20.70 4.56 -9.73
C GLN A 24 -19.25 4.05 -9.77
N GLN A 25 -18.27 4.92 -10.02
CA GLN A 25 -16.86 4.54 -9.96
C GLN A 25 -16.39 4.23 -8.53
N GLU A 26 -16.88 4.95 -7.52
CA GLU A 26 -16.63 4.65 -6.11
C GLU A 26 -17.27 3.32 -5.69
N GLN A 27 -18.49 3.03 -6.13
CA GLN A 27 -19.15 1.73 -5.87
C GLN A 27 -18.42 0.57 -6.56
N ARG A 28 -17.92 0.75 -7.78
CA ARG A 28 -17.09 -0.27 -8.48
C ARG A 28 -15.69 -0.43 -7.87
N LYS A 29 -15.19 0.56 -7.14
CA LYS A 29 -13.92 0.44 -6.38
C LYS A 29 -14.13 -0.27 -5.04
N ALA A 30 -15.28 -0.07 -4.41
CA ALA A 30 -15.65 -0.79 -3.18
C ALA A 30 -15.89 -2.29 -3.41
N SER A 31 -16.24 -2.72 -4.64
CA SER A 31 -16.44 -4.14 -4.97
C SER A 31 -15.15 -4.96 -5.15
N ASN A 32 -13.97 -4.35 -5.07
CA ASN A 32 -12.68 -5.04 -5.14
C ASN A 32 -11.95 -5.10 -3.78
N VAL A 33 -12.70 -5.01 -2.68
CA VAL A 33 -12.17 -5.38 -1.37
C VAL A 33 -11.98 -6.89 -1.36
N TYR A 34 -10.75 -7.34 -1.57
CA TYR A 34 -10.38 -8.72 -1.33
C TYR A 34 -10.35 -8.91 0.19
N GLU A 35 -11.42 -9.49 0.76
CA GLU A 35 -11.36 -10.05 2.11
C GLU A 35 -10.35 -11.20 2.08
N CYS A 36 -9.15 -10.91 2.59
CA CYS A 36 -8.11 -11.91 2.73
C CYS A 36 -8.28 -12.57 4.09
N ASP A 37 -9.05 -13.66 4.12
CA ASP A 37 -9.24 -14.53 5.29
C ASP A 37 -7.99 -15.39 5.58
N THR A 38 -6.78 -14.81 5.49
CA THR A 38 -5.56 -15.54 5.86
C THR A 38 -5.38 -15.47 7.38
N PRO A 39 -5.46 -16.58 8.13
CA PRO A 39 -5.35 -16.60 9.59
C PRO A 39 -3.91 -16.35 10.12
N GLY A 40 -3.00 -15.86 9.26
CA GLY A 40 -1.58 -15.69 9.55
C GLY A 40 -1.04 -14.34 9.12
N ASN A 41 0.22 -14.06 9.45
CA ASN A 41 0.87 -12.82 9.03
C ASN A 41 1.03 -12.81 7.51
N SER A 42 0.74 -11.67 6.90
CA SER A 42 0.79 -11.50 5.45
C SER A 42 1.42 -10.18 5.06
N SER A 43 2.04 -10.14 3.88
CA SER A 43 2.51 -8.91 3.25
C SER A 43 2.17 -8.92 1.76
N VAL A 44 1.98 -7.73 1.18
CA VAL A 44 1.94 -7.58 -0.27
C VAL A 44 3.37 -7.36 -0.75
N VAL A 45 3.83 -8.15 -1.71
CA VAL A 45 5.20 -8.09 -2.23
C VAL A 45 5.22 -8.01 -3.75
N TYR A 46 6.27 -7.41 -4.31
CA TYR A 46 6.58 -7.52 -5.73
C TYR A 46 8.00 -8.04 -5.95
N LYS A 47 8.17 -8.91 -6.96
CA LYS A 47 9.45 -9.57 -7.29
C LYS A 47 10.13 -8.98 -8.52
N SER A 48 9.47 -8.05 -9.21
CA SER A 48 9.99 -7.33 -10.37
C SER A 48 9.38 -5.93 -10.44
N PHE A 49 10.10 -4.99 -11.04
CA PHE A 49 9.59 -3.65 -11.26
C PHE A 49 8.64 -3.63 -12.46
N SER A 50 7.42 -3.13 -12.26
CA SER A 50 6.42 -3.03 -13.33
C SER A 50 5.29 -2.07 -12.93
N SER A 51 4.68 -1.41 -13.91
CA SER A 51 3.43 -0.68 -13.73
C SER A 51 2.20 -1.57 -13.65
N ASP A 52 2.30 -2.81 -14.16
CA ASP A 52 1.23 -3.80 -14.09
C ASP A 52 0.89 -4.12 -12.63
N PRO A 53 -0.36 -3.93 -12.17
CA PRO A 53 -0.74 -4.33 -10.81
C PRO A 53 -0.61 -5.85 -10.56
N GLY A 54 -0.58 -6.67 -11.62
CA GLY A 54 -0.43 -8.13 -11.52
C GLY A 54 0.91 -8.61 -10.96
N VAL A 55 1.90 -7.74 -10.78
CA VAL A 55 3.18 -8.10 -10.12
C VAL A 55 3.12 -8.08 -8.59
N LEU A 56 1.99 -7.64 -8.02
CA LEU A 56 1.75 -7.66 -6.58
C LEU A 56 1.19 -9.01 -6.18
N GLU A 57 1.87 -9.68 -5.27
CA GLU A 57 1.50 -10.98 -4.71
C GLU A 57 1.27 -10.85 -3.21
N VAL A 58 0.29 -11.58 -2.67
CA VAL A 58 0.15 -11.75 -1.22
C VAL A 58 1.08 -12.88 -0.78
N CYS A 59 2.04 -12.55 0.08
CA CYS A 59 2.93 -13.51 0.72
C CYS A 59 2.43 -13.77 2.14
N VAL A 60 2.06 -15.01 2.43
CA VAL A 60 1.72 -15.47 3.79
C VAL A 60 2.96 -16.11 4.39
N TYR A 61 3.27 -15.78 5.64
CA TYR A 61 4.43 -16.32 6.32
C TYR A 61 4.09 -16.76 7.74
N ASP A 62 4.72 -17.87 8.12
CA ASP A 62 4.60 -18.42 9.46
C ASP A 62 5.56 -17.72 10.40
N GLY A 63 5.10 -17.49 11.62
CA GLY A 63 5.91 -16.90 12.68
C GLY A 63 5.90 -15.37 12.70
N MET A 64 6.30 -14.85 13.85
CA MET A 64 6.36 -13.43 14.13
C MET A 64 7.73 -12.88 13.73
N PRO A 65 7.81 -11.68 13.10
CA PRO A 65 9.09 -11.03 12.87
C PRO A 65 9.84 -10.86 14.19
N GLN A 66 11.09 -11.31 14.22
CA GLN A 66 11.94 -11.17 15.39
C GLN A 66 12.55 -9.77 15.41
N LEU A 67 12.40 -9.07 16.54
CA LEU A 67 13.16 -7.85 16.78
C LEU A 67 14.61 -8.23 17.04
N ARG A 68 15.54 -7.43 16.50
CA ARG A 68 16.94 -7.55 16.89
C ARG A 68 17.08 -7.02 18.31
N GLU A 69 17.85 -7.73 19.13
CA GLU A 69 18.18 -7.30 20.49
C GLU A 69 18.79 -5.89 20.46
N GLU A 70 18.52 -5.10 21.51
CA GLU A 70 19.07 -3.75 21.70
C GLU A 70 18.72 -2.72 20.60
N THR A 71 17.60 -2.91 19.90
CA THR A 71 17.08 -1.90 18.97
C THR A 71 16.01 -1.01 19.61
N ASP A 72 15.84 0.19 19.05
CA ASP A 72 14.72 1.11 19.27
C ASP A 72 13.51 0.78 18.36
N HIS A 73 13.54 -0.39 17.71
CA HIS A 73 12.48 -0.83 16.82
C HIS A 73 11.29 -1.37 17.62
N VAL A 74 10.11 -1.26 17.02
CA VAL A 74 8.87 -1.84 17.53
C VAL A 74 8.29 -2.81 16.51
N LEU A 75 7.66 -3.88 17.01
CA LEU A 75 6.80 -4.72 16.19
C LEU A 75 5.37 -4.22 16.32
N VAL A 76 4.74 -3.92 15.18
CA VAL A 76 3.38 -3.39 15.13
C VAL A 76 2.46 -4.38 14.43
N ARG A 77 1.31 -4.66 15.04
CA ARG A 77 0.19 -5.29 14.35
C ARG A 77 -0.54 -4.20 13.56
N VAL A 78 -0.36 -4.21 12.25
CA VAL A 78 -0.96 -3.23 11.33
C VAL A 78 -2.46 -3.47 11.23
N GLU A 79 -3.25 -2.40 11.36
CA GLU A 79 -4.70 -2.41 11.18
C GLU A 79 -5.11 -1.80 9.84
N ALA A 80 -4.39 -0.78 9.41
CA ALA A 80 -4.57 -0.17 8.10
C ALA A 80 -3.26 0.47 7.61
N SER A 81 -3.12 0.59 6.30
CA SER A 81 -2.04 1.32 5.65
C SER A 81 -2.57 2.17 4.50
N THR A 82 -1.79 3.14 4.07
CA THR A 82 -2.14 3.95 2.90
C THR A 82 -1.24 3.62 1.72
N VAL A 83 -1.81 3.75 0.52
CA VAL A 83 -1.06 3.70 -0.74
C VAL A 83 -0.88 5.13 -1.24
N SER A 84 0.38 5.53 -1.41
CA SER A 84 0.80 6.80 -1.96
C SER A 84 1.20 6.67 -3.43
N LYS A 85 1.35 7.82 -4.12
CA LYS A 85 1.92 7.85 -5.48
C LYS A 85 3.37 7.38 -5.50
N MET A 86 4.11 7.60 -4.40
CA MET A 86 5.52 7.19 -4.31
C MET A 86 5.65 5.68 -4.34
N ASP A 87 4.75 4.94 -3.69
CA ASP A 87 4.74 3.48 -3.70
C ASP A 87 4.64 2.92 -5.12
N CYS A 88 3.73 3.49 -5.93
CA CYS A 88 3.59 3.13 -7.34
C CYS A 88 4.84 3.50 -8.14
N LEU A 89 5.45 4.66 -7.91
CA LEU A 89 6.66 5.07 -8.61
C LEU A 89 7.84 4.14 -8.29
N ILE A 90 8.05 3.79 -7.02
CA ILE A 90 9.10 2.87 -6.57
C ILE A 90 8.88 1.48 -7.20
N ARG A 91 7.65 0.95 -7.14
CA ARG A 91 7.29 -0.34 -7.76
C ARG A 91 7.51 -0.35 -9.28
N ASN A 92 7.35 0.79 -9.93
CA ASN A 92 7.60 0.93 -11.37
C ASN A 92 9.09 1.15 -11.70
N GLY A 93 9.99 1.04 -10.72
CA GLY A 93 11.43 1.30 -10.89
C GLY A 93 11.78 2.78 -11.06
N ARG A 94 10.83 3.69 -10.83
CA ARG A 94 10.97 5.14 -11.01
C ARG A 94 11.17 5.82 -9.64
N ARG A 95 12.32 5.60 -9.01
CA ARG A 95 12.67 6.27 -7.74
C ARG A 95 13.67 7.41 -7.98
N TYR A 96 13.65 8.42 -7.10
CA TYR A 96 14.59 9.55 -7.12
C TYR A 96 15.99 9.21 -6.58
N THR A 97 16.23 7.98 -6.11
CA THR A 97 17.50 7.52 -5.54
C THR A 97 18.36 6.83 -6.59
N ARG A 98 19.70 6.87 -6.41
CA ARG A 98 20.66 6.24 -7.33
C ARG A 98 20.53 4.72 -7.42
N GLU A 99 20.14 4.08 -6.33
CA GLU A 99 20.00 2.62 -6.27
C GLU A 99 18.52 2.21 -6.31
N PRO A 100 18.19 1.14 -7.07
CA PRO A 100 16.85 0.57 -7.07
C PRO A 100 16.53 -0.06 -5.71
N ALA A 101 15.24 -0.12 -5.36
CA ALA A 101 14.81 -0.83 -4.16
C ALA A 101 15.21 -2.33 -4.25
N PRO A 102 15.66 -2.96 -3.17
CA PRO A 102 15.97 -4.39 -3.17
C PRO A 102 14.70 -5.19 -3.46
N LEU A 103 14.83 -6.26 -4.25
CA LEU A 103 13.77 -7.21 -4.56
C LEU A 103 14.01 -8.54 -3.81
N PRO A 104 12.95 -9.25 -3.33
CA PRO A 104 11.56 -8.81 -3.32
C PRO A 104 11.34 -7.62 -2.38
N ASN A 105 10.31 -6.82 -2.65
CA ASN A 105 10.03 -5.62 -1.89
C ASN A 105 8.56 -5.53 -1.46
N THR A 106 8.34 -5.01 -0.24
CA THR A 106 7.01 -4.68 0.30
C THR A 106 6.79 -3.17 0.15
N PRO A 107 5.81 -2.72 -0.64
CA PRO A 107 5.52 -1.30 -0.81
C PRO A 107 4.75 -0.72 0.40
N GLY A 108 4.75 0.60 0.51
CA GLY A 108 4.06 1.32 1.58
C GLY A 108 4.97 1.58 2.79
N VAL A 109 4.90 2.81 3.31
CA VAL A 109 5.62 3.22 4.54
C VAL A 109 4.67 3.80 5.60
N ASP A 110 3.44 4.13 5.22
CA ASP A 110 2.45 4.77 6.09
C ASP A 110 1.42 3.75 6.59
N PHE A 111 1.33 3.57 7.91
CA PHE A 111 0.39 2.66 8.54
C PHE A 111 -0.10 3.15 9.90
N VAL A 112 -1.20 2.55 10.36
CA VAL A 112 -1.72 2.63 11.73
C VAL A 112 -1.88 1.23 12.30
N GLY A 113 -1.67 1.09 13.60
CA GLY A 113 -1.84 -0.18 14.28
C GLY A 113 -1.41 -0.13 15.74
N HIS A 114 -1.31 -1.31 16.34
CA HIS A 114 -0.97 -1.47 17.75
C HIS A 114 0.46 -1.98 17.91
N VAL A 115 1.23 -1.33 18.78
CA VAL A 115 2.54 -1.85 19.20
C VAL A 115 2.30 -3.16 19.94
N TYR A 116 2.91 -4.22 19.43
CA TYR A 116 2.83 -5.57 19.96
C TYR A 116 4.03 -5.90 20.86
N ILE A 117 5.24 -5.55 20.41
CA ILE A 117 6.50 -5.71 21.16
C ILE A 117 7.37 -4.47 20.93
N CYS A 118 8.04 -3.99 21.97
CA CYS A 118 9.11 -3.00 21.86
C CYS A 118 10.48 -3.67 21.97
N GLY A 119 11.47 -3.16 21.23
CA GLY A 119 12.86 -3.53 21.42
C GLY A 119 13.38 -3.04 22.77
N ALA A 120 14.43 -3.67 23.28
CA ALA A 120 15.01 -3.34 24.58
C ALA A 120 15.60 -1.90 24.65
N GLY A 121 15.85 -1.28 23.50
CA GLY A 121 16.32 0.11 23.40
C GLY A 121 15.19 1.16 23.41
N CYS A 122 13.92 0.75 23.42
CA CYS A 122 12.80 1.68 23.56
C CYS A 122 12.65 2.10 25.03
N PRO A 123 12.68 3.41 25.35
CA PRO A 123 12.58 3.93 26.72
C PRO A 123 11.20 3.76 27.36
#